data_AF-A0A7L4P5X6-F1
#
_entry.id   AF-A0A7L4P5X6-F1
#
_cell.length_a   1.000
_cell.length_b   1.000
_cell.length_c   1.000
_cell.angle_alpha   90.00
_cell.angle_beta   90.00
_cell.angle_gamma   90.00
#
_symmetry.space_group_name_H-M   'P 1'
#
loop_
_entity.id
_entity.type
_entity.pdbx_description
1 polymer ?
#
loop_
_entity_poly.entity_id
_entity_poly.type
_entity_poly.pdbx_seq_one_letter_code
_entity_poly.pdbx_strand_id
1 'polypeptide(L)' 'MYFTAGLILIIIGWIIQFYKTTIQKDRNINRYFILFYILGVILLVAGNLLISDFASSVLNIISAMFPLLILIFIIKED' A
#
# COMPACT_ATOMS: atom_id res chain seq x y z
N MET A 1 13.03 9.29 11.46
CA MET A 1 13.50 9.93 10.21
C MET A 1 13.70 8.92 9.08
N TYR A 2 14.60 7.94 9.19
CA TYR A 2 14.83 6.96 8.11
C TYR A 2 13.59 6.10 7.79
N PHE A 3 12.87 5.64 8.82
CA PHE A 3 11.64 4.87 8.64
C PHE A 3 10.57 5.66 7.87
N THR A 4 10.34 6.91 8.25
CA THR A 4 9.43 7.85 7.58
C THR A 4 9.82 8.07 6.12
N ALA A 5 11.11 8.26 5.82
CA ALA A 5 11.60 8.39 4.45
C ALA A 5 11.36 7.11 3.63
N GLY A 6 11.56 5.94 4.25
CA GLY A 6 11.21 4.65 3.65
C GLY A 6 9.72 4.55 3.31
N LEU A 7 8.83 4.96 4.21
CA LEU A 7 7.39 4.98 3.96
C LEU A 7 7.01 5.90 2.80
N ILE A 8 7.64 7.07 2.69
CA ILE A 8 7.42 7.98 1.55
C ILE A 8 7.83 7.32 0.24
N LEU A 9 8.98 6.64 0.19
CA LEU A 9 9.42 5.91 -1.00
C LEU A 9 8.45 4.76 -1.36
N ILE A 10 7.94 4.05 -0.36
CA ILE A 10 6.92 3.01 -0.56
C ILE A 10 5.64 3.59 -1.15
N ILE A 11 5.17 4.75 -0.66
CA ILE A 11 3.99 5.44 -1.21
C ILE A 11 4.22 5.81 -2.67
N ILE A 12 5.40 6.38 -3.01
CA ILE A 12 5.76 6.72 -4.39
C ILE A 12 5.76 5.46 -5.27
N GLY A 13 6.32 4.36 -4.79
CA GLY A 13 6.30 3.07 -5.49
C GLY A 13 4.88 2.60 -5.80
N TRP A 14 3.97 2.70 -4.84
CA TRP A 14 2.57 2.35 -5.05
C TRP A 14 1.83 3.29 -6.00
N ILE A 15 2.15 4.58 -6.02
CA ILE A 15 1.60 5.53 -7.00
C ILE A 15 2.01 5.10 -8.42
N ILE A 16 3.28 4.76 -8.62
CA ILE A 16 3.79 4.30 -9.92
C ILE A 16 3.11 2.98 -10.33
N GLN A 17 3.00 2.03 -9.40
CA GLN A 17 2.34 0.75 -9.68
C GLN A 17 0.86 0.94 -9.99
N PHE A 18 0.17 1.84 -9.29
CA PHE A 18 -1.22 2.17 -9.55
C PHE A 18 -1.40 2.74 -10.97
N TYR A 19 -0.53 3.67 -11.37
CA TYR A 19 -0.55 4.22 -12.73
C TYR A 19 -0.33 3.13 -13.80
N LYS A 20 0.66 2.24 -13.61
CA LYS A 20 0.91 1.12 -14.54
C LYS A 20 -0.30 0.19 -14.66
N THR A 21 -0.88 -0.21 -13.55
CA THR A 21 -1.99 -1.17 -13.57
C THR A 21 -3.29 -0.57 -14.08
N THR A 22 -3.62 0.68 -13.74
CA THR A 22 -4.91 1.28 -14.12
C THR A 22 -4.89 1.98 -15.47
N ILE A 23 -3.82 2.73 -15.78
CA ILE A 23 -3.71 3.55 -16.99
C ILE A 23 -3.02 2.78 -18.11
N GLN A 24 -1.87 2.16 -17.83
CA GLN A 24 -1.14 1.37 -18.84
C GLN A 24 -1.73 -0.04 -19.04
N LYS A 25 -2.71 -0.44 -18.21
CA LYS A 25 -3.32 -1.77 -18.22
C LYS A 25 -2.32 -2.91 -18.04
N ASP A 26 -1.16 -2.63 -17.44
CA ASP A 26 -0.16 -3.64 -17.09
C ASP A 26 -0.56 -4.30 -15.76
N ARG A 27 -1.26 -5.44 -15.87
CA ARG A 27 -1.76 -6.22 -14.75
C ARG A 27 -0.78 -7.30 -14.27
N ASN A 28 0.51 -7.18 -14.58
CA ASN A 28 1.54 -8.12 -14.12
C ASN A 28 1.90 -7.89 -12.63
N ILE A 29 0.91 -8.06 -11.75
CA ILE A 29 1.07 -8.01 -10.31
C ILE A 29 0.23 -9.11 -9.65
N ASN A 30 0.84 -9.83 -8.71
CA ASN A 30 0.17 -10.93 -8.04
C ASN A 30 -0.86 -10.41 -7.03
N ARG A 31 -2.14 -10.75 -7.22
CA ARG A 31 -3.24 -10.35 -6.31
C ARG A 31 -3.03 -10.78 -4.85
N TYR A 32 -2.43 -11.96 -4.62
CA TYR A 32 -2.13 -12.45 -3.28
C TYR A 32 -1.02 -11.63 -2.62
N PHE A 33 -0.03 -11.17 -3.39
CA PHE A 33 0.99 -10.25 -2.87
C PHE A 33 0.36 -8.96 -2.36
N ILE A 34 -0.57 -8.37 -3.14
CA ILE A 34 -1.28 -7.15 -2.72
C ILE A 34 -2.11 -7.40 -1.46
N LEU A 35 -2.82 -8.53 -1.39
CA LEU A 35 -3.61 -8.90 -0.22
C LEU A 35 -2.73 -9.03 1.04
N PHE A 36 -1.63 -9.78 0.97
CA PHE A 36 -0.71 -9.94 2.09
C PHE A 36 -0.02 -8.62 2.47
N TYR A 37 0.26 -7.75 1.50
CA TYR A 37 0.76 -6.41 1.77
C TYR A 37 -0.23 -5.60 2.63
N ILE A 38 -1.51 -5.56 2.24
CA ILE A 38 -2.54 -4.82 2.99
C ILE A 38 -2.68 -5.38 4.41
N LEU A 39 -2.71 -6.71 4.58
CA LEU A 39 -2.75 -7.34 5.90
C LEU A 39 -1.53 -6.96 6.74
N GLY A 40 -0.33 -6.98 6.15
CA GLY A 40 0.90 -6.54 6.82
C GLY A 40 0.84 -5.08 7.26
N VAL A 41 0.30 -4.20 6.42
CA VAL A 41 0.12 -2.79 6.76
C VAL A 41 -0.88 -2.59 7.91
N ILE A 42 -1.98 -3.37 7.97
CA ILE A 42 -2.92 -3.33 9.10
C ILE A 42 -2.21 -3.68 10.42
N LEU A 43 -1.37 -4.72 10.41
CA LEU A 43 -0.58 -5.09 11.59
C LEU A 43 0.43 -4.00 11.97
N LEU A 44 1.07 -3.35 10.99
CA LEU A 44 1.97 -2.22 11.22
C LEU A 44 1.24 -1.02 11.83
N VAL A 45 0.04 -0.68 11.35
CA VAL A 45 -0.78 0.39 11.93
C VAL A 45 -1.12 0.06 13.37
N ALA A 46 -1.57 -1.17 13.66
CA ALA A 46 -1.86 -1.59 15.02
C ALA A 46 -0.61 -1.48 15.93
N GLY A 47 0.55 -1.95 15.45
CA GLY A 47 1.82 -1.84 16.16
C GLY A 47 2.24 -0.39 16.43
N ASN A 48 2.11 0.50 15.45
CA ASN A 48 2.45 1.91 15.59
C ASN A 48 1.52 2.62 16.61
N LEU A 49 0.24 2.29 16.62
CA LEU A 49 -0.72 2.84 17.59
C LEU A 49 -0.41 2.40 19.03
N LEU A 50 0.06 1.16 19.24
CA LEU A 50 0.45 0.66 20.57
C LEU A 50 1.63 1.42 21.17
N ILE A 51 2.49 2.02 20.33
CA ILE A 51 3.64 2.85 20.75
C ILE A 51 3.38 4.35 20.57
N SER A 52 2.13 4.76 20.33
CA SER A 52 1.71 6.15 20.10
C SER A 52 2.38 6.85 18.91
N ASP A 53 2.87 6.11 17.91
CA ASP A 53 3.41 6.67 16.67
C ASP A 53 2.29 6.93 15.65
N PHE A 54 1.58 8.02 15.87
CA PHE A 54 0.47 8.44 14.99
C PHE A 54 0.94 8.82 13.59
N ALA A 55 2.12 9.42 13.45
CA ALA A 55 2.64 9.85 12.15
C ALA A 55 2.89 8.65 11.23
N SER A 56 3.58 7.62 11.75
CA SER A 56 3.81 6.39 11.01
C SER A 56 2.50 5.62 10.76
N SER A 57 1.54 5.66 11.68
CA SER A 57 0.22 5.06 11.49
C SER A 57 -0.51 5.68 10.29
N VAL A 58 -0.56 7.01 10.21
CA VAL A 58 -1.18 7.72 9.08
C VAL A 58 -0.49 7.40 7.76
N LEU A 59 0.84 7.42 7.73
CA LEU A 59 1.60 7.10 6.51
C LEU A 59 1.38 5.65 6.04
N ASN A 60 1.27 4.70 6.96
CA ASN A 60 0.93 3.31 6.64
C ASN A 60 -0.50 3.19 6.10
N ILE A 61 -1.47 3.92 6.66
CA ILE A 61 -2.83 3.94 6.10
C ILE A 61 -2.80 4.46 4.66
N ILE A 62 -2.09 5.57 4.40
CA ILE A 62 -1.95 6.13 3.05
C ILE A 62 -1.28 5.12 2.11
N SER A 63 -0.24 4.41 2.56
CA SER A 63 0.44 3.40 1.73
C SER A 63 -0.43 2.19 1.41
N ALA A 64 -1.43 1.86 2.23
CA ALA A 64 -2.40 0.80 1.95
C ALA A 64 -3.49 1.21 0.94
N MET A 65 -3.81 2.50 0.80
CA MET A 65 -4.90 2.97 -0.05
C MET A 65 -4.69 2.59 -1.53
N PHE A 66 -3.49 2.83 -2.05
CA PHE A 66 -3.16 2.51 -3.45
C PHE A 66 -3.25 1.01 -3.77
N PRO A 67 -2.56 0.10 -3.05
CA PRO A 67 -2.70 -1.34 -3.26
C PRO A 67 -4.14 -1.82 -3.11
N LEU A 68 -4.93 -1.27 -2.18
CA LEU A 68 -6.34 -1.60 -2.06
C LEU A 68 -7.13 -1.25 -3.35
N LEU A 69 -6.91 -0.05 -3.90
CA LEU A 69 -7.53 0.36 -5.16
C LEU A 69 -7.08 -0.53 -6.33
N ILE A 70 -5.79 -0.90 -6.39
CA ILE A 70 -5.26 -1.83 -7.39
C ILE A 70 -5.95 -3.20 -7.27
N LEU A 71 -6.10 -3.73 -6.05
CA LEU A 71 -6.72 -5.02 -5.81
C LEU A 71 -8.18 -5.03 -6.28
N ILE A 72 -8.94 -3.99 -5.94
CA ILE A 72 -10.33 -3.82 -6.39
C ILE A 72 -10.40 -3.77 -7.92
N PHE A 73 -9.48 -3.03 -8.54
CA PHE A 73 -9.43 -2.87 -10.00
C PHE A 73 -9.13 -4.19 -10.71
N ILE A 74 -8.16 -4.96 -10.21
CA ILE A 74 -7.81 -6.28 -10.77
C ILE A 74 -8.99 -7.25 -10.63
N ILE A 75 -9.59 -7.35 -9.44
CA ILE A 75 -10.69 -8.30 -9.18
C ILE A 75 -11.94 -7.96 -10.01
N LYS A 76 -12.23 -6.68 -10.26
CA LYS A 76 -13.40 -6.26 -11.04
C LYS A 76 -13.27 -6.62 -12.53
N GLU A 77 -12.06 -6.65 -13.06
CA GLU A 77 -11.79 -6.90 -14.48
C GLU A 77 -11.48 -8.38 -14.79
N ASP A 78 -11.46 -9.27 -13.78
CA ASP A 78 -11.37 -10.74 -13.89
C ASP A 78 -12.78 -11.38 -13.89
#